data_AF-A0A7C3D9Z9-F1
#
_entry.id   AF-A0A7C3D9Z9-F1
#
_cell.length_a   1.000
_cell.length_b   1.000
_cell.length_c   1.000
_cell.angle_alpha   90.00
_cell.angle_beta   90.00
_cell.angle_gamma   90.00
#
_symmetry.space_group_name_H-M   'P 1'
#
loop_
_entity.id
_entity.type
_entity.pdbx_description
1 polymer ?
#
loop_
_entity_poly.entity_id
_entity_poly.type
_entity_poly.pdbx_seq_one_letter_code
_entity_poly.pdbx_strand_id
1 'polypeptide(L)'
;MKDYIVVPLSGYNSTSRYKAEVRIVSPGSARQRFTQHNHCFVGISLDSPSFLGSKLQAIIDYVSKNFENCTFLLGDHVHRMTLRIRKNLDLEQCYYHALGLGDYYLRTQKHLLRHKDTGKAFPIIRGSDIHQLQEVKAYLE
;
A
#
# COMPACT_ATOMS: atom_id res chain seq x y z
N MET A 1 -2.38 6.33 -27.79
CA MET A 1 -2.93 6.48 -26.43
C MET A 1 -3.92 5.35 -26.23
N LYS A 2 -3.61 4.36 -25.38
CA LYS A 2 -4.55 3.27 -25.07
C LYS A 2 -5.41 3.73 -23.90
N ASP A 3 -6.71 3.78 -24.12
CA ASP A 3 -7.70 4.14 -23.11
C ASP A 3 -7.74 3.05 -22.04
N TYR A 4 -7.14 3.32 -20.87
CA TYR A 4 -7.24 2.44 -19.73
C TYR A 4 -8.61 2.64 -19.09
N ILE A 5 -9.42 1.58 -19.05
CA ILE A 5 -10.65 1.53 -18.25
C ILE A 5 -10.24 1.54 -16.78
N VAL A 6 -10.20 2.72 -16.18
CA VAL A 6 -10.06 2.90 -14.74
C VAL A 6 -11.41 2.54 -14.13
N VAL A 7 -11.53 1.34 -13.55
CA VAL A 7 -12.70 1.00 -12.73
C VAL A 7 -12.56 1.79 -11.42
N PRO A 8 -13.47 2.72 -11.12
CA PRO A 8 -13.39 3.47 -9.86
C PRO A 8 -13.59 2.49 -8.70
N LEU A 9 -12.69 2.56 -7.71
CA LEU A 9 -12.89 1.94 -6.40
C LEU A 9 -14.13 2.58 -5.76
N SER A 10 -15.30 2.00 -6.00
CA SER A 10 -16.60 2.58 -5.67
C SER A 10 -16.85 2.65 -4.16
N GLY A 11 -17.30 3.82 -3.69
CA GLY A 11 -18.24 3.97 -2.58
C GLY A 11 -17.67 3.84 -1.17
N TYR A 12 -16.92 4.84 -0.69
CA TYR A 12 -16.50 4.90 0.70
C TYR A 12 -17.30 5.96 1.48
N ASN A 13 -18.13 5.52 2.44
CA ASN A 13 -18.87 6.40 3.36
C ASN A 13 -17.90 7.14 4.30
N SER A 14 -17.87 8.47 4.23
CA SER A 14 -16.90 9.35 4.90
C SER A 14 -17.18 9.61 6.39
N THR A 15 -18.24 9.02 6.96
CA THR A 15 -18.73 9.36 8.32
C THR A 15 -18.24 8.43 9.43
N SER A 16 -17.71 7.25 9.11
CA SER A 16 -17.26 6.28 10.11
C SER A 16 -15.84 6.59 10.60
N ARG A 17 -15.64 6.70 11.92
CA ARG A 17 -14.30 6.77 12.51
C ARG A 17 -13.78 5.36 12.75
N TYR A 18 -12.57 5.08 12.26
CA TYR A 18 -11.88 3.82 12.50
C TYR A 18 -10.67 4.03 13.40
N LYS A 19 -10.28 2.97 14.10
CA LYS A 19 -9.04 2.90 14.88
C LYS A 19 -8.27 1.66 14.43
N ALA A 20 -7.00 1.82 14.09
CA ALA A 20 -6.15 0.67 13.80
C ALA A 20 -5.74 -0.03 15.12
N GLU A 21 -5.67 -1.36 15.06
CA GLU A 21 -5.29 -2.22 16.18
C GLU A 21 -4.22 -3.22 15.75
N VAL A 22 -3.28 -3.48 16.64
CA VAL A 22 -2.23 -4.49 16.48
C VAL A 22 -2.79 -5.86 16.88
N ARG A 23 -3.22 -6.63 15.87
CA ARG A 23 -3.77 -7.97 16.09
C ARG A 23 -2.68 -9.03 16.34
N ILE A 24 -1.63 -9.02 15.52
CA ILE A 24 -0.56 -10.04 15.52
C ILE A 24 0.79 -9.33 15.39
N VAL A 25 1.78 -9.82 16.13
CA VAL A 25 3.19 -9.44 15.99
C VAL A 25 4.00 -10.73 15.88
N SER A 26 4.97 -10.76 14.96
CA SER A 26 5.87 -11.89 14.78
C SER A 26 7.33 -11.44 14.84
N PRO A 27 8.20 -12.08 15.64
CA PRO A 27 7.84 -13.10 16.63
C PRO A 27 6.97 -12.51 17.75
N GLY A 28 6.12 -13.33 18.39
CA GLY A 28 5.18 -12.84 19.43
C GLY A 28 5.88 -12.16 20.61
N SER A 29 7.12 -12.53 20.90
CA SER A 29 7.98 -11.90 21.92
C SER A 29 8.26 -10.41 21.66
N ALA A 30 8.14 -9.94 20.41
CA ALA A 30 8.34 -8.54 20.05
C ALA A 30 7.11 -7.65 20.31
N ARG A 31 5.96 -8.20 20.72
CA ARG A 31 4.69 -7.45 20.83
C ARG A 31 4.77 -6.20 21.69
N GLN A 32 5.58 -6.21 22.75
CA GLN A 32 5.74 -5.07 23.65
C GLN A 32 6.78 -4.05 23.18
N ARG A 33 7.63 -4.40 22.22
CA ARG A 33 8.81 -3.60 21.84
C ARG A 33 8.84 -3.17 20.38
N PHE A 34 8.00 -3.71 19.51
CA PHE A 34 8.07 -3.40 18.08
C PHE A 34 7.84 -1.91 17.76
N THR A 35 7.13 -1.16 18.62
CA THR A 35 6.97 0.30 18.50
C THR A 35 8.17 1.09 19.02
N GLN A 36 9.19 0.43 19.59
CA GLN A 36 10.46 1.07 19.96
C GLN A 36 11.38 1.27 18.74
N HIS A 37 11.05 0.66 17.60
CA HIS A 37 11.74 0.94 16.35
C HIS A 37 11.32 2.31 15.82
N ASN A 38 12.28 3.13 15.43
CA ASN A 38 11.99 4.46 14.87
C ASN A 38 11.40 4.38 13.45
N HIS A 39 11.64 3.27 12.75
CA HIS A 39 11.27 3.07 11.35
C HIS A 39 10.19 2.02 11.21
N CYS A 40 9.22 2.27 10.33
CA CYS A 40 8.21 1.30 9.95
C CYS A 40 8.12 1.12 8.43
N PHE A 41 7.58 -0.03 8.03
CA PHE A 41 7.32 -0.35 6.64
C PHE A 41 5.87 -0.82 6.49
N VAL A 42 5.09 -0.15 5.63
CA VAL A 42 3.65 -0.41 5.46
C VAL A 42 3.38 -0.93 4.06
N GLY A 43 3.03 -2.21 3.95
CA GLY A 43 2.59 -2.81 2.68
C GLY A 43 1.14 -2.44 2.35
N ILE A 44 0.91 -1.77 1.23
CA ILE A 44 -0.40 -1.51 0.64
C ILE A 44 -0.70 -2.58 -0.39
N SER A 45 -1.78 -3.33 -0.14
CA SER A 45 -2.37 -4.23 -1.14
C SER A 45 -3.42 -3.47 -1.95
N LEU A 46 -3.22 -3.37 -3.27
CA LEU A 46 -4.21 -2.79 -4.18
C LEU A 46 -5.54 -3.55 -4.10
N ASP A 47 -6.63 -2.83 -4.38
CA ASP A 47 -8.03 -3.28 -4.26
C ASP A 47 -8.49 -3.73 -2.87
N SER A 48 -7.66 -3.64 -1.84
CA SER A 48 -8.08 -3.93 -0.47
C SER A 48 -8.80 -2.72 0.15
N PRO A 49 -10.05 -2.87 0.64
CA PRO A 49 -10.79 -1.78 1.28
C PRO A 49 -10.14 -1.25 2.56
N SER A 50 -9.19 -1.99 3.14
CA SER A 50 -8.44 -1.55 4.32
C SER A 50 -7.50 -0.38 4.04
N PHE A 51 -7.08 -0.21 2.79
CA PHE A 51 -6.17 0.86 2.36
C PHE A 51 -6.91 1.99 1.63
N LEU A 52 -8.19 2.21 1.94
CA LEU A 52 -8.98 3.30 1.36
C LEU A 52 -9.67 4.12 2.45
N GLY A 53 -9.84 5.42 2.16
CA GLY A 53 -10.67 6.34 2.95
C GLY A 53 -10.30 6.35 4.43
N SER A 54 -11.31 6.29 5.31
CA SER A 54 -11.09 6.40 6.75
C SER A 54 -10.34 5.22 7.39
N LYS A 55 -10.30 4.05 6.74
CA LYS A 55 -9.46 2.93 7.20
C LYS A 55 -7.99 3.22 6.92
N LEU A 56 -7.66 3.75 5.74
CA LEU A 56 -6.32 4.24 5.45
C LEU A 56 -5.93 5.36 6.42
N GLN A 57 -6.83 6.32 6.67
CA GLN A 57 -6.59 7.37 7.66
C GLN A 57 -6.29 6.79 9.06
N ALA A 58 -7.02 5.78 9.51
CA ALA A 58 -6.76 5.13 10.80
C ALA A 58 -5.39 4.44 10.86
N ILE A 59 -4.92 3.89 9.74
CA ILE A 59 -3.55 3.33 9.62
C ILE A 59 -2.52 4.46 9.69
N ILE A 60 -2.71 5.54 8.94
CA ILE A 60 -1.84 6.73 8.95
C ILE A 60 -1.73 7.32 10.35
N ASP A 61 -2.86 7.49 11.03
CA ASP A 61 -2.92 7.98 12.41
C ASP A 61 -2.13 7.09 13.36
N TYR A 62 -2.26 5.77 13.20
CA TYR A 62 -1.54 4.82 14.01
C TYR A 62 -0.02 4.88 13.76
N VAL A 63 0.41 4.86 12.49
CA VAL A 63 1.85 4.86 12.20
C VAL A 63 2.51 6.19 12.55
N SER A 64 1.83 7.32 12.30
CA SER A 64 2.33 8.66 12.68
C SER A 64 2.51 8.79 14.20
N LYS A 65 1.64 8.13 14.98
CA LYS A 65 1.73 8.17 16.44
C LYS A 65 2.87 7.32 17.01
N ASN A 66 3.18 6.19 16.36
CA ASN A 66 4.02 5.16 16.96
C ASN A 66 5.43 5.07 16.34
N PHE A 67 5.68 5.70 15.21
CA PHE A 67 6.95 5.60 14.49
C PHE A 67 7.38 6.98 13.98
N GLU A 68 8.68 7.28 14.06
CA GLU A 68 9.23 8.55 13.58
C GLU A 68 9.22 8.64 12.05
N ASN A 69 9.55 7.52 11.39
CA ASN A 69 9.67 7.44 9.94
C ASN A 69 9.00 6.18 9.42
N CYS A 70 8.20 6.30 8.37
CA CYS A 70 7.55 5.15 7.74
C CYS A 70 7.67 5.22 6.22
N THR A 71 8.03 4.09 5.62
CA THR A 71 8.03 3.93 4.17
C THR A 71 6.87 3.02 3.77
N PHE A 72 6.12 3.42 2.75
CA PHE A 72 5.00 2.64 2.24
C PHE A 72 5.43 1.87 1.00
N LEU A 73 5.07 0.59 0.93
CA LEU A 73 5.24 -0.24 -0.26
C LEU A 73 3.91 -0.41 -0.96
N LEU A 74 3.80 0.08 -2.19
CA LEU A 74 2.66 -0.20 -3.05
C LEU A 74 2.88 -1.52 -3.78
N GLY A 75 2.08 -2.54 -3.46
CA GLY A 75 2.18 -3.88 -4.05
C GLY A 75 1.66 -3.99 -5.48
N ASP A 76 1.91 -3.01 -6.34
CA ASP A 76 1.38 -2.95 -7.70
C ASP A 76 1.86 -4.09 -8.59
N HIS A 77 3.16 -4.36 -8.62
CA HIS A 77 3.68 -5.42 -9.47
C HIS A 77 3.13 -6.79 -9.09
N VAL A 78 3.11 -7.14 -7.80
CA VAL A 78 2.56 -8.42 -7.31
C VAL A 78 1.06 -8.54 -7.63
N HIS A 79 0.32 -7.43 -7.61
CA HIS A 79 -1.13 -7.41 -7.91
C HIS A 79 -1.49 -7.93 -9.31
N ARG A 80 -0.56 -7.89 -10.26
CA ARG A 80 -0.76 -8.49 -11.61
C ARG A 80 -1.15 -9.97 -11.52
N MET A 81 -0.64 -10.71 -10.52
CA MET A 81 -1.00 -12.12 -10.28
C MET A 81 -2.45 -12.24 -9.81
N THR A 82 -2.89 -11.37 -8.91
CA THR A 82 -4.29 -11.28 -8.46
C THR A 82 -5.23 -11.01 -9.63
N LEU A 83 -4.86 -10.09 -10.52
CA LEU A 83 -5.64 -9.77 -11.73
C LEU A 83 -5.73 -10.97 -12.66
N ARG A 84 -4.63 -11.69 -12.88
CA ARG A 84 -4.63 -12.90 -13.73
C ARG A 84 -5.60 -13.95 -13.20
N ILE A 85 -5.54 -14.24 -11.90
CA ILE A 85 -6.40 -15.24 -11.25
C ILE A 85 -7.88 -14.81 -11.32
N ARG A 86 -8.19 -13.53 -11.07
CA ARG A 86 -9.58 -13.07 -10.90
C ARG A 86 -10.27 -12.60 -12.18
N LYS A 87 -9.52 -12.15 -13.18
CA LYS A 87 -10.05 -11.47 -14.36
C LYS A 87 -9.77 -12.20 -15.67
N ASN A 88 -9.05 -13.32 -15.62
CA ASN A 88 -8.67 -14.12 -16.79
C ASN A 88 -8.04 -13.28 -17.93
N LEU A 89 -7.32 -12.22 -17.55
CA LEU A 89 -6.57 -11.37 -18.47
C LEU A 89 -5.23 -12.03 -18.80
N ASP A 90 -4.67 -11.70 -19.96
CA ASP A 90 -3.31 -12.13 -20.29
C ASP A 90 -2.27 -11.45 -19.37
N LEU A 91 -1.03 -11.93 -19.44
CA LEU A 91 0.06 -11.46 -18.58
C LEU A 91 0.41 -9.98 -18.78
N GLU A 92 0.41 -9.51 -20.03
CA GLU A 92 0.77 -8.13 -20.38
C GLU A 92 -0.32 -7.17 -19.92
N GLN A 93 -1.58 -7.52 -20.15
CA GLN A 93 -2.75 -6.79 -19.67
C GLN A 93 -2.75 -6.70 -18.14
N CYS A 94 -2.51 -7.80 -17.44
CA CYS A 94 -2.41 -7.81 -15.98
C CYS A 94 -1.33 -6.86 -15.47
N TYR A 95 -0.16 -6.87 -16.12
CA TYR A 95 0.96 -6.01 -15.76
C TYR A 95 0.59 -4.53 -15.88
N TYR A 96 0.15 -4.08 -17.07
CA TYR A 96 -0.18 -2.68 -17.28
C TYR A 96 -1.39 -2.23 -16.45
N HIS A 97 -2.38 -3.10 -16.27
CA HIS A 97 -3.53 -2.81 -15.41
C HIS A 97 -3.07 -2.60 -13.96
N ALA A 98 -2.21 -3.48 -13.43
CA ALA A 98 -1.73 -3.34 -12.06
C ALA A 98 -0.92 -2.04 -11.85
N LEU A 99 -0.08 -1.66 -12.81
CA LEU A 99 0.63 -0.37 -12.76
C LEU A 99 -0.33 0.82 -12.79
N GLY A 100 -1.35 0.77 -13.65
CA GLY A 100 -2.37 1.81 -13.75
C GLY A 100 -3.21 1.95 -12.47
N LEU A 101 -3.54 0.84 -11.79
CA LEU A 101 -4.17 0.86 -10.47
C LEU A 101 -3.25 1.49 -9.42
N GLY A 102 -1.94 1.21 -9.49
CA GLY A 102 -0.95 1.87 -8.64
C GLY A 102 -0.94 3.39 -8.82
N ASP A 103 -0.89 3.86 -10.07
CA ASP A 103 -0.91 5.29 -10.40
C ASP A 103 -2.21 5.96 -9.92
N TYR A 104 -3.34 5.31 -10.17
CA TYR A 104 -4.64 5.77 -9.71
C TYR A 104 -4.71 5.86 -8.19
N TYR A 105 -4.24 4.84 -7.49
CA TYR A 105 -4.21 4.81 -6.02
C TYR A 105 -3.37 5.97 -5.47
N LEU A 106 -2.15 6.17 -5.96
CA LEU A 106 -1.28 7.25 -5.48
C LEU A 106 -1.89 8.63 -5.73
N ARG A 107 -2.49 8.84 -6.91
CA ARG A 107 -3.17 10.10 -7.23
C ARG A 107 -4.35 10.36 -6.30
N THR A 108 -5.18 9.37 -6.06
CA THR A 108 -6.42 9.53 -5.28
C THR A 108 -6.18 9.61 -3.77
N GLN A 109 -5.21 8.86 -3.25
CA GLN A 109 -4.89 8.81 -1.82
C GLN A 109 -3.79 9.78 -1.39
N LYS A 110 -3.22 10.58 -2.31
CA LYS A 110 -2.11 11.52 -2.06
C LYS A 110 -2.30 12.42 -0.83
N HIS A 111 -3.54 12.86 -0.61
CA HIS A 111 -3.88 13.73 0.50
C HIS A 111 -3.79 13.04 1.86
N LEU A 112 -4.04 11.72 1.90
CA LEU A 112 -3.96 10.91 3.11
C LEU A 112 -2.53 10.44 3.39
N LEU A 113 -1.72 10.12 2.36
CA LEU A 113 -0.37 9.55 2.50
C LEU A 113 0.68 10.55 3.01
N ARG A 114 0.40 11.18 4.15
CA ARG A 114 1.19 12.19 4.83
C ARG A 114 1.18 11.92 6.32
N HIS A 115 2.29 12.19 6.98
CA HIS A 115 2.40 12.09 8.43
C HIS A 115 1.42 13.07 9.08
N LYS A 116 0.64 12.59 10.04
CA LYS A 116 -0.43 13.36 10.67
C LYS A 116 0.08 14.65 11.31
N ASP A 117 1.14 14.55 12.10
CA ASP A 117 1.63 15.71 12.88
C ASP A 117 2.53 16.66 12.08
N THR A 118 3.32 16.15 11.13
CA THR A 118 4.29 16.98 10.38
C THR A 118 3.80 17.40 9.00
N GLY A 119 2.73 16.78 8.47
CA GLY A 119 2.21 17.02 7.12
C GLY A 119 3.13 16.54 5.97
N LYS A 120 4.33 16.03 6.28
CA LYS A 120 5.29 15.53 5.30
C LYS A 120 4.73 14.29 4.61
N ALA A 121 4.91 14.19 3.30
CA ALA A 121 4.54 12.99 2.56
C ALA A 121 5.40 11.81 3.00
N PHE A 122 4.78 10.64 3.16
CA PHE A 122 5.55 9.43 3.40
C PHE A 122 6.34 9.04 2.14
N PRO A 123 7.58 8.55 2.25
CA PRO A 123 8.25 7.84 1.18
C PRO A 123 7.42 6.67 0.70
N ILE A 124 7.35 6.49 -0.62
CA ILE A 124 6.62 5.39 -1.25
C ILE A 124 7.56 4.67 -2.21
N ILE A 125 7.61 3.35 -2.07
CA ILE A 125 8.30 2.45 -3.00
C ILE A 125 7.23 1.64 -3.73
N ARG A 126 7.38 1.46 -5.04
CA ARG A 126 6.49 0.58 -5.81
C ARG A 126 7.10 -0.79 -5.95
N GLY A 127 6.25 -1.83 -5.93
CA GLY A 127 6.68 -3.19 -6.22
C GLY A 127 7.26 -3.32 -7.62
N SER A 128 6.81 -2.50 -8.57
CA SER A 128 7.36 -2.42 -9.92
C SER A 128 8.82 -2.00 -9.94
N ASP A 129 9.19 -1.07 -9.06
CA ASP A 129 10.54 -0.51 -9.02
C ASP A 129 11.49 -1.51 -8.36
N ILE A 130 11.04 -2.13 -7.25
CA ILE A 130 11.79 -3.18 -6.55
C ILE A 130 12.09 -4.36 -7.46
N HIS A 131 11.12 -4.82 -8.24
CA HIS A 131 11.30 -5.98 -9.12
C HIS A 131 12.39 -5.76 -10.20
N GLN A 132 12.68 -4.51 -10.54
CA GLN A 132 13.72 -4.21 -11.54
C GLN A 132 15.13 -4.18 -10.95
N LEU A 133 15.27 -4.10 -9.63
CA LEU A 133 16.56 -4.04 -8.94
C LEU A 133 17.36 -5.33 -9.14
N GLN A 134 18.66 -5.20 -9.37
CA GLN A 134 19.53 -6.33 -9.70
C GLN A 134 19.67 -7.28 -8.51
N GLU A 135 19.71 -6.75 -7.29
CA GLU A 135 19.79 -7.52 -6.06
C GLU A 135 18.55 -8.40 -5.86
N VAL A 136 17.38 -7.89 -6.25
CA VAL A 136 16.12 -8.62 -6.18
C VAL A 136 16.07 -9.70 -7.24
N LYS A 137 16.52 -9.42 -8.47
CA LYS A 137 16.63 -10.42 -9.53
C LYS A 137 17.57 -11.56 -9.12
N ALA A 138 18.74 -11.21 -8.58
CA ALA A 138 19.73 -12.18 -8.11
C ALA A 138 19.24 -13.04 -6.92
N TYR A 139 18.33 -12.53 -6.08
CA TYR A 139 17.73 -13.31 -4.99
C TYR A 139 16.68 -14.32 -5.47
N LEU A 140 16.06 -14.08 -6.63
CA LEU A 140 14.99 -14.92 -7.18
C LEU A 140 15.48 -16.01 -8.13
N GLU A 141 16.75 -15.95 -8.53
CA GLU A 141 17.47 -16.98 -9.31
C GLU A 141 18.11 -18.02 -8.39
#